data_AF-A0AA36DEH3-F1
#
_entry.id   AF-A0AA36DEH3-F1
#
_cell.length_a   1.000
_cell.length_b   1.000
_cell.length_c   1.000
_cell.angle_alpha   90.00
_cell.angle_beta   90.00
_cell.angle_gamma   90.00
#
_symmetry.space_group_name_H-M   'P 1'
#
loop_
_entity.id
_entity.type
_entity.pdbx_description
1 polymer ?
#
loop_
_entity_poly.entity_id
_entity_poly.type
_entity_poly.pdbx_seq_one_letter_code
_entity_poly.pdbx_strand_id
1 'polypeptide(L)'
;MSDIIPIKPPDMQSYLLISALIATVFAQGGHHHEYRRYECTKKPSGNGTDCTLFLKKKRDDDSQEFRAATNQECFEETGTTGRAVICPLYCPETGAAYSIWKTPSNNHKCTNLGTYRSINRNGDWYFWRTGECLDQEMTFEIGCHFLIPSAQADVEQILKKRRKFRL
;
A
#
# COMPACT_ATOMS: atom_id res chain seq x y z
N MET A 1 2.02 57.63 41.60
CA MET A 1 2.92 56.81 42.43
C MET A 1 2.55 55.37 42.12
N SER A 2 3.38 54.68 41.34
CA SER A 2 3.04 53.37 40.77
C SER A 2 3.57 52.26 41.67
N ASP A 3 2.67 51.46 42.23
CA ASP A 3 3.03 50.30 43.05
C ASP A 3 3.50 49.16 42.14
N ILE A 4 4.77 48.77 42.28
CA ILE A 4 5.35 47.60 41.63
C ILE A 4 5.16 46.42 42.59
N ILE A 5 4.28 45.48 42.23
CA ILE A 5 4.07 44.23 42.97
C ILE A 5 5.25 43.29 42.65
N PRO A 6 5.99 42.76 43.65
CA PRO A 6 7.06 41.82 43.39
C PRO A 6 6.49 40.45 43.01
N ILE A 7 6.76 40.01 41.79
CA ILE A 7 6.42 38.66 41.32
C ILE A 7 7.43 37.68 41.92
N LYS A 8 6.97 36.81 42.82
CA LYS A 8 7.77 35.72 43.39
C LYS A 8 8.09 34.69 42.30
N PRO A 9 9.36 34.27 42.11
CA PRO A 9 9.69 33.26 41.12
C PRO A 9 9.04 31.92 41.47
N PRO A 10 8.52 31.18 40.48
CA PRO A 10 7.85 29.90 40.72
C PRO A 10 8.84 28.83 41.21
N ASP A 11 8.34 27.95 42.07
CA ASP A 11 9.08 26.89 42.75
C ASP A 11 9.59 25.81 41.76
N MET A 12 10.81 25.32 41.97
CA MET A 12 11.52 24.34 41.12
C MET A 12 10.75 23.02 40.98
N GLN A 13 9.92 22.65 41.96
CA GLN A 13 9.05 21.47 41.89
C GLN A 13 7.92 21.60 40.86
N SER A 14 7.46 22.83 40.55
CA SER A 14 6.42 23.05 39.53
C SER A 14 6.92 22.79 38.11
N TYR A 15 8.22 23.01 37.84
CA TYR A 15 8.82 22.74 36.54
C TYR A 15 8.93 21.24 36.23
N LEU A 16 9.17 20.40 37.25
CA LEU A 16 9.26 18.95 37.07
C LEU A 16 7.92 18.34 36.64
N LEU A 17 6.80 18.78 37.23
CA LEU A 17 5.46 18.32 36.86
C LEU A 17 5.05 18.77 35.44
N ILE A 18 5.43 19.98 35.04
CA ILE A 18 5.16 20.49 33.68
C ILE A 18 5.99 19.73 32.64
N SER A 19 7.25 19.39 32.95
CA SER A 19 8.10 18.58 32.05
C SER A 19 7.57 17.14 31.87
N ALA A 20 6.96 16.55 32.91
CA ALA A 20 6.38 15.22 32.83
C ALA A 20 5.11 15.16 31.95
N LEU A 21 4.32 16.24 31.90
CA LEU A 21 3.12 16.35 31.06
C LEU A 21 3.45 16.56 29.56
N ILE A 22 4.58 17.17 29.23
CA ILE A 22 5.00 17.37 27.82
C ILE A 22 5.61 16.09 27.24
N ALA A 23 6.17 15.21 28.08
CA ALA A 23 6.79 13.96 27.63
C ALA A 23 5.80 12.89 27.13
N THR A 24 4.50 12.98 27.44
CA THR A 24 3.50 11.97 27.03
C THR A 24 2.91 12.18 25.64
N VAL A 25 3.20 13.29 24.95
CA VAL A 25 2.54 13.63 23.67
C VAL A 25 3.27 13.08 22.43
N PHE A 26 4.49 12.54 22.59
CA PHE A 26 5.18 11.87 21.48
C PHE A 26 4.77 10.39 21.37
N ALA A 27 3.47 10.14 21.23
CA ALA A 27 3.01 8.86 20.70
C ALA A 27 3.44 8.79 19.22
N GLN A 28 4.57 8.12 18.99
CA GLN A 28 5.13 7.87 17.67
C GLN A 28 4.05 7.26 16.77
N GLY A 29 3.63 8.01 15.74
CA GLY A 29 2.84 7.47 14.64
C GLY A 29 3.67 6.39 13.94
N GLY A 30 3.44 5.13 14.30
CA GLY A 30 4.16 4.01 13.70
C GLY A 30 3.71 3.82 12.26
N HIS A 31 4.56 4.20 11.32
CA HIS A 31 4.39 3.80 9.92
C HIS A 31 4.69 2.31 9.78
N HIS A 32 3.86 1.59 9.02
CA HIS A 32 4.16 0.21 8.65
C HIS A 32 3.99 0.01 7.14
N HIS A 33 4.69 -0.99 6.62
CA HIS A 33 4.71 -1.32 5.21
C HIS A 33 4.24 -2.75 5.01
N GLU A 34 3.45 -2.95 3.97
CA GLU A 34 3.16 -4.27 3.43
C GLU A 34 3.51 -4.31 1.94
N TYR A 35 3.55 -5.52 1.39
CA TYR A 35 4.04 -5.76 0.05
C TYR A 35 3.04 -6.60 -0.74
N ARG A 36 3.02 -6.37 -2.05
CA ARG A 36 2.19 -7.06 -3.02
C ARG A 36 3.08 -7.54 -4.15
N ARG A 37 2.88 -8.77 -4.59
CA ARG A 37 3.60 -9.35 -5.72
C ARG A 37 2.57 -9.78 -6.76
N TYR A 38 2.61 -9.15 -7.93
CA TYR A 38 1.86 -9.63 -9.09
C TYR A 38 2.78 -10.47 -9.95
N GLU A 39 2.46 -11.75 -10.08
CA GLU A 39 3.14 -12.66 -10.98
C GLU A 39 2.25 -12.91 -12.19
N CYS A 40 2.69 -12.45 -13.35
CA CYS A 40 1.89 -12.45 -14.57
C CYS A 40 2.53 -13.37 -15.59
N THR A 41 1.81 -14.42 -15.97
CA THR A 41 2.26 -15.45 -16.90
C THR A 41 1.47 -15.34 -18.20
N LYS A 42 2.06 -15.76 -19.32
CA LYS A 42 1.32 -15.78 -20.59
C LYS A 42 0.12 -16.70 -20.50
N LYS A 43 -1.00 -16.26 -21.09
CA LYS A 43 -2.19 -17.11 -21.21
C LYS A 43 -1.86 -18.37 -22.03
N PRO A 44 -2.42 -19.54 -21.69
CA PRO A 44 -2.23 -20.77 -22.46
C PRO A 44 -2.80 -20.67 -23.88
N SER A 45 -3.83 -19.84 -24.07
CA SER A 45 -4.43 -19.56 -25.38
C SER A 45 -4.83 -18.09 -25.47
N GLY A 46 -4.67 -17.49 -26.66
CA GLY A 46 -4.94 -16.09 -26.90
C GLY A 46 -3.78 -15.15 -26.53
N ASN A 47 -4.05 -13.84 -26.58
CA ASN A 47 -3.10 -12.78 -26.24
C ASN A 47 -3.29 -12.30 -24.79
N GLY A 48 -2.22 -11.78 -24.19
CA GLY A 48 -2.20 -11.25 -22.84
C GLY A 48 -1.64 -12.20 -21.79
N THR A 49 -1.67 -11.72 -20.54
CA THR A 49 -1.19 -12.44 -19.36
C THR A 49 -2.26 -12.63 -18.32
N ASP A 50 -2.18 -13.71 -17.56
CA ASP A 50 -2.93 -13.92 -16.34
C ASP A 50 -2.05 -13.59 -15.14
N CYS A 51 -2.55 -12.72 -14.26
CA CYS A 51 -1.81 -12.20 -13.13
C CYS A 51 -2.34 -12.78 -11.81
N THR A 52 -1.47 -13.39 -11.04
CA THR A 52 -1.77 -13.85 -9.69
C THR A 52 -1.22 -12.85 -8.68
N LEU A 53 -2.08 -12.39 -7.77
CA LEU A 53 -1.67 -11.53 -6.67
C LEU A 53 -1.26 -12.36 -5.46
N PHE A 54 -0.16 -11.95 -4.87
CA PHE A 54 0.30 -12.40 -3.56
C PHE A 54 0.43 -11.23 -2.60
N LEU A 55 -0.06 -11.42 -1.38
CA LEU A 55 -0.01 -10.45 -0.28
C LEU A 55 1.07 -10.88 0.70
N LYS A 56 2.00 -9.98 1.02
CA LYS A 56 3.14 -10.25 1.91
C LYS A 56 3.22 -9.18 3.00
N LYS A 57 3.47 -9.61 4.23
CA LYS A 57 3.72 -8.69 5.36
C LYS A 57 5.12 -8.07 5.32
N LYS A 58 6.11 -8.84 4.87
CA LYS A 58 7.50 -8.39 4.72
C LYS A 58 7.96 -8.63 3.27
N ARG A 59 8.89 -7.82 2.81
CA ARG A 59 9.34 -7.85 1.42
C ARG A 59 10.04 -9.15 1.06
N ASP A 60 11.01 -9.55 1.87
CA ASP A 60 11.94 -10.64 1.57
C ASP A 60 11.60 -11.93 2.35
N ASP A 61 10.36 -12.05 2.81
CA ASP A 61 9.87 -13.20 3.58
C ASP A 61 8.64 -13.80 2.89
N ASP A 62 8.86 -14.95 2.25
CA ASP A 62 7.81 -15.70 1.54
C ASP A 62 7.05 -16.66 2.47
N SER A 63 7.48 -16.83 3.72
CA SER A 63 6.84 -17.76 4.66
C SER A 63 5.44 -17.33 5.08
N GLN A 64 5.12 -16.04 4.92
CA GLN A 64 3.83 -15.43 5.23
C GLN A 64 3.24 -14.75 4.00
N GLU A 65 3.07 -15.52 2.93
CA GLU A 65 2.44 -15.08 1.69
C GLU A 65 1.01 -15.64 1.57
N PHE A 66 0.05 -14.75 1.29
CA PHE A 66 -1.30 -15.16 0.93
C PHE A 66 -1.50 -15.03 -0.58
N ARG A 67 -1.90 -16.12 -1.24
CA ARG A 67 -2.20 -16.15 -2.68
C ARG A 67 -3.68 -15.89 -2.94
N ALA A 68 -4.00 -14.81 -3.66
CA ALA A 68 -5.34 -14.55 -4.16
C ALA A 68 -5.65 -15.40 -5.41
N ALA A 69 -6.92 -15.46 -5.81
CA ALA A 69 -7.27 -16.09 -7.08
C ALA A 69 -6.66 -15.30 -8.26
N THR A 70 -6.34 -15.99 -9.34
CA THR A 70 -5.77 -15.39 -10.55
C THR A 70 -6.76 -14.40 -11.15
N ASN A 71 -6.28 -13.20 -11.49
CA ASN A 71 -7.06 -12.05 -11.93
C ASN A 71 -8.24 -11.69 -11.00
N GLN A 72 -8.16 -12.02 -9.71
CA GLN A 72 -9.26 -11.79 -8.77
C GLN A 72 -9.66 -10.32 -8.74
N GLU A 73 -10.91 -10.05 -9.16
CA GLU A 73 -11.52 -8.72 -9.20
C GLU A 73 -10.77 -7.71 -10.08
N CYS A 74 -9.93 -8.20 -11.00
CA CYS A 74 -9.40 -7.37 -12.06
C CYS A 74 -10.51 -7.03 -13.07
N PHE A 75 -10.46 -5.83 -13.63
CA PHE A 75 -11.36 -5.39 -14.68
C PHE A 75 -10.61 -4.68 -15.79
N GLU A 76 -11.21 -4.65 -16.98
CA GLU A 76 -10.65 -3.98 -18.14
C GLU A 76 -11.34 -2.64 -18.38
N GLU A 77 -10.55 -1.66 -18.79
CA GLU A 77 -11.05 -0.38 -19.28
C GLU A 77 -10.48 -0.12 -20.67
N THR A 78 -11.32 0.41 -21.56
CA THR A 78 -10.86 0.90 -22.86
C THR A 78 -10.95 2.41 -22.85
N GLY A 79 -9.80 3.07 -22.91
CA GLY A 79 -9.69 4.52 -23.00
C GLY A 79 -9.11 4.97 -24.33
N THR A 80 -8.83 6.27 -24.44
CA THR A 80 -8.16 6.86 -25.62
C THR A 80 -6.75 6.32 -25.84
N THR A 81 -6.09 5.82 -24.79
CA THR A 81 -4.75 5.22 -24.82
C THR A 81 -4.78 3.71 -25.03
N GLY A 82 -5.96 3.13 -25.30
CA GLY A 82 -6.14 1.70 -25.54
C GLY A 82 -6.68 0.95 -24.32
N ARG A 83 -6.52 -0.38 -24.35
CA ARG A 83 -6.97 -1.30 -23.30
C ARG A 83 -6.04 -1.25 -22.09
N ALA A 84 -6.61 -1.11 -20.90
CA ALA A 84 -5.94 -1.23 -19.62
C ALA A 84 -6.56 -2.34 -18.77
N VAL A 85 -5.73 -3.01 -17.98
CA VAL A 85 -6.15 -3.99 -16.96
C VAL A 85 -5.87 -3.38 -15.59
N ILE A 86 -6.87 -3.43 -14.71
CA ILE A 86 -6.85 -2.79 -13.40
C ILE A 86 -7.18 -3.84 -12.35
N CYS A 87 -6.23 -4.11 -11.45
CA CYS A 87 -6.34 -5.14 -10.43
C CYS A 87 -6.23 -4.54 -9.03
N PRO A 88 -7.02 -4.99 -8.04
CA PRO A 88 -6.98 -4.43 -6.69
C PRO A 88 -5.70 -4.79 -5.92
N LEU A 89 -5.06 -3.80 -5.30
CA LEU A 89 -3.88 -4.03 -4.43
C LEU A 89 -4.25 -4.53 -3.03
N TYR A 90 -5.51 -4.38 -2.62
CA TYR A 90 -5.95 -4.65 -1.25
C TYR A 90 -5.07 -3.94 -0.21
N CYS A 91 -4.89 -2.63 -0.37
CA CYS A 91 -4.19 -1.79 0.58
C CYS A 91 -5.21 -0.81 1.20
N PRO A 92 -6.06 -1.29 2.11
CA PRO A 92 -7.12 -0.48 2.71
C PRO A 92 -6.51 0.59 3.60
N GLU A 93 -7.06 1.80 3.59
CA GLU A 93 -6.64 2.88 4.50
C GLU A 93 -5.13 3.23 4.39
N THR A 94 -4.50 2.86 3.27
CA THR A 94 -3.10 3.13 3.01
C THR A 94 -2.96 4.57 2.48
N GLY A 95 -1.93 5.29 2.96
CA GLY A 95 -1.65 6.64 2.48
C GLY A 95 -1.06 6.65 1.07
N ALA A 96 -0.37 5.57 0.69
CA ALA A 96 0.22 5.45 -0.64
C ALA A 96 0.45 3.98 -1.04
N ALA A 97 0.36 3.71 -2.34
CA ALA A 97 0.93 2.51 -2.95
C ALA A 97 1.92 2.87 -4.06
N TYR A 98 3.03 2.14 -4.15
CA TYR A 98 4.13 2.48 -5.05
C TYR A 98 4.82 1.23 -5.62
N SER A 99 5.25 1.34 -6.88
CA SER A 99 6.07 0.31 -7.53
C SER A 99 7.45 0.25 -6.89
N ILE A 100 7.88 -0.93 -6.44
CA ILE A 100 9.22 -1.16 -5.86
C ILE A 100 10.16 -1.67 -6.94
N TRP A 101 9.78 -2.75 -7.61
CA TRP A 101 10.64 -3.45 -8.55
C TRP A 101 9.82 -4.19 -9.60
N LYS A 102 10.46 -4.53 -10.72
CA LYS A 102 9.92 -5.43 -11.73
C LYS A 102 10.98 -6.43 -12.18
N THR A 103 10.55 -7.64 -12.50
CA THR A 103 11.39 -8.70 -13.03
C THR A 103 10.78 -9.21 -14.34
N PRO A 104 11.55 -9.26 -15.45
CA PRO A 104 12.91 -8.73 -15.61
C PRO A 104 13.00 -7.19 -15.54
N SER A 105 14.06 -6.69 -14.91
CA SER A 105 14.25 -5.25 -14.66
C SER A 105 14.48 -4.44 -15.94
N ASN A 106 15.10 -5.04 -16.96
CA ASN A 106 15.46 -4.39 -18.23
C ASN A 106 14.36 -4.45 -19.32
N ASN A 107 13.15 -4.94 -19.02
CA ASN A 107 12.06 -4.94 -20.00
C ASN A 107 11.54 -3.53 -20.29
N HIS A 108 11.78 -2.99 -21.50
CA HIS A 108 11.37 -1.64 -21.90
C HIS A 108 9.89 -1.51 -22.30
N LYS A 109 9.18 -2.63 -22.49
CA LYS A 109 7.74 -2.63 -22.78
C LYS A 109 6.92 -2.34 -21.51
N CYS A 110 7.46 -2.70 -20.35
CA CYS A 110 6.90 -2.39 -19.04
C CYS A 110 7.70 -1.28 -18.34
N THR A 111 7.23 -0.04 -18.42
CA THR A 111 7.84 1.16 -17.81
C THR A 111 6.94 1.70 -16.70
N ASN A 112 7.55 2.04 -15.56
CA ASN A 112 6.84 2.61 -14.43
C ASN A 112 6.25 3.98 -14.82
N LEU A 113 5.04 4.28 -14.37
CA LEU A 113 4.22 5.45 -14.71
C LEU A 113 3.78 5.54 -16.18
N GLY A 114 4.52 4.93 -17.11
CA GLY A 114 4.17 4.82 -18.53
C GLY A 114 3.15 3.71 -18.80
N THR A 115 3.59 2.45 -18.73
CA THR A 115 2.76 1.28 -19.07
C THR A 115 2.30 0.46 -17.87
N TYR A 116 2.81 0.76 -16.67
CA TYR A 116 2.24 0.28 -15.40
C TYR A 116 2.40 1.30 -14.27
N ARG A 117 1.48 1.29 -13.30
CA ARG A 117 1.58 2.10 -12.07
C ARG A 117 0.57 1.66 -11.02
N SER A 118 0.75 2.14 -9.79
CA SER A 118 -0.31 2.14 -8.79
C SER A 118 -1.20 3.37 -8.99
N ILE A 119 -2.52 3.19 -8.93
CA ILE A 119 -3.50 4.28 -9.03
C ILE A 119 -4.46 4.22 -7.83
N ASN A 120 -4.83 5.38 -7.30
CA ASN A 120 -5.89 5.47 -6.30
C ASN A 120 -7.23 5.79 -6.98
N ARG A 121 -8.28 5.07 -6.59
CA ARG A 121 -9.66 5.33 -7.01
C ARG A 121 -10.57 5.17 -5.81
N ASN A 122 -11.26 6.25 -5.46
CA ASN A 122 -12.23 6.28 -4.35
C ASN A 122 -11.65 5.76 -3.02
N GLY A 123 -10.37 6.02 -2.75
CA GLY A 123 -9.70 5.59 -1.53
C GLY A 123 -9.10 4.18 -1.58
N ASP A 124 -9.41 3.38 -2.61
CA ASP A 124 -8.77 2.09 -2.85
C ASP A 124 -7.62 2.21 -3.84
N TRP A 125 -6.62 1.36 -3.68
CA TRP A 125 -5.45 1.31 -4.56
C TRP A 125 -5.48 0.13 -5.50
N TYR A 126 -5.09 0.38 -6.75
CA TYR A 126 -5.12 -0.59 -7.84
C TYR A 126 -3.79 -0.62 -8.58
N PHE A 127 -3.41 -1.80 -9.03
CA PHE A 127 -2.36 -2.01 -10.01
C PHE A 127 -2.95 -1.85 -11.41
N TRP A 128 -2.45 -0.87 -12.14
CA TRP A 128 -2.88 -0.54 -13.49
C TRP A 128 -1.78 -0.90 -14.49
N ARG A 129 -2.16 -1.56 -15.58
CA ARG A 129 -1.27 -1.87 -16.72
C ARG A 129 -1.96 -1.58 -18.05
N THR A 130 -1.18 -1.24 -19.07
CA THR A 130 -1.68 -0.98 -20.44
C THR A 130 -0.67 -1.38 -21.51
N GLY A 131 -1.11 -1.36 -22.77
CA GLY A 131 -0.27 -1.52 -23.96
C GLY A 131 0.44 -2.88 -24.03
N GLU A 132 1.62 -2.92 -24.66
CA GLU A 132 2.42 -4.14 -24.80
C GLU A 132 2.80 -4.78 -23.47
N CYS A 133 2.79 -4.00 -22.38
CA CYS A 133 3.05 -4.53 -21.05
C CYS A 133 2.00 -5.58 -20.66
N LEU A 134 0.78 -5.53 -21.21
CA LEU A 134 -0.27 -6.53 -20.98
C LEU A 134 0.06 -7.93 -21.53
N ASP A 135 1.05 -8.04 -22.41
CA ASP A 135 1.47 -9.30 -23.05
C ASP A 135 2.83 -9.81 -22.54
N GLN A 136 3.45 -9.10 -21.58
CA GLN A 136 4.76 -9.47 -21.04
C GLN A 136 4.62 -10.34 -19.79
N GLU A 137 5.29 -11.50 -19.82
CA GLU A 137 5.54 -12.29 -18.61
C GLU A 137 6.46 -11.51 -17.68
N MET A 138 5.93 -11.13 -16.51
CA MET A 138 6.54 -10.16 -15.62
C MET A 138 6.11 -10.42 -14.18
N THR A 139 7.01 -10.14 -13.26
CA THR A 139 6.71 -10.03 -11.83
C THR A 139 6.85 -8.58 -11.40
N PHE A 140 5.88 -8.06 -10.67
CA PHE A 140 5.89 -6.70 -10.13
C PHE A 140 5.80 -6.73 -8.60
N GLU A 141 6.73 -6.04 -7.93
CA GLU A 141 6.70 -5.80 -6.50
C GLU A 141 6.16 -4.40 -6.24
N ILE A 142 5.16 -4.30 -5.36
CA ILE A 142 4.45 -3.07 -5.03
C ILE A 142 4.40 -2.96 -3.50
N GLY A 143 4.71 -1.78 -2.98
CA GLY A 143 4.64 -1.46 -1.56
C GLY A 143 3.37 -0.70 -1.23
N CYS A 144 2.84 -0.94 -0.04
CA CYS A 144 1.73 -0.20 0.55
C CYS A 144 2.19 0.44 1.87
N HIS A 145 2.00 1.75 2.00
CA HIS A 145 2.45 2.56 3.12
C HIS A 145 1.27 3.09 3.93
N PHE A 146 1.14 2.59 5.15
CA PHE A 146 0.01 2.91 6.02
C PHE A 146 0.41 3.98 7.03
N LEU A 147 -0.44 5.00 7.15
CA LEU A 147 -0.20 6.18 7.99
C LEU A 147 -0.65 5.99 9.44
N ILE A 148 -1.42 4.95 9.71
CA ILE A 148 -1.88 4.59 11.05
C ILE A 148 -1.04 3.39 11.50
N PRO A 149 -0.52 3.38 12.75
CA PRO A 149 -0.02 2.16 13.35
C PRO A 149 -1.21 1.20 13.48
N SER A 150 -1.40 0.34 12.48
CA SER A 150 -2.45 -0.66 12.56
C SER A 150 -2.14 -1.50 13.80
N ALA A 151 -3.09 -1.61 14.72
CA ALA A 151 -3.29 -2.90 15.36
C ALA A 151 -3.39 -3.88 14.20
N GLN A 152 -2.29 -4.64 13.95
CA GLN A 152 -2.07 -5.52 12.81
C GLN A 152 -3.38 -5.84 12.10
N ALA A 153 -3.72 -5.07 11.07
CA ALA A 153 -4.95 -5.33 10.36
C ALA A 153 -4.70 -6.65 9.65
N ASP A 154 -5.19 -7.73 10.25
CA ASP A 154 -4.90 -9.07 9.84
C ASP A 154 -5.40 -9.21 8.40
N VAL A 155 -4.47 -9.20 7.45
CA VAL A 155 -4.74 -9.30 6.01
C VAL A 155 -5.64 -10.49 5.71
N GLU A 156 -5.48 -11.58 6.48
CA GLU A 156 -6.36 -12.75 6.42
C GLU A 156 -7.79 -12.42 6.83
N GLN A 157 -7.99 -11.61 7.87
CA GLN A 157 -9.32 -11.12 8.29
C GLN A 157 -9.91 -10.11 7.31
N ILE A 158 -9.11 -9.25 6.68
CA ILE A 158 -9.59 -8.34 5.63
C ILE A 158 -10.17 -9.15 4.47
N LEU A 159 -9.46 -10.19 4.03
CA LEU A 159 -9.91 -11.07 2.95
C LEU A 159 -11.08 -11.96 3.38
N LYS A 160 -11.08 -12.50 4.61
CA LYS A 160 -12.21 -13.29 5.17
C LYS A 160 -13.47 -12.43 5.35
N LYS A 161 -13.33 -11.18 5.81
CA LYS A 161 -14.43 -10.22 5.99
C LYS A 161 -15.04 -9.82 4.65
N ARG A 162 -14.22 -9.62 3.61
CA ARG A 162 -14.70 -9.37 2.24
C ARG A 162 -15.32 -10.62 1.58
N ARG A 163 -14.86 -11.84 1.92
CA ARG A 163 -15.56 -13.10 1.55
C ARG A 163 -16.94 -13.23 2.20
N LYS A 164 -17.09 -12.81 3.46
CA LYS A 164 -18.35 -12.98 4.24
C LYS A 164 -19.48 -12.04 3.80
N PHE A 165 -19.17 -10.95 3.09
CA PHE A 165 -20.16 -10.05 2.49
C PHE A 165 -20.73 -10.53 1.13
N ARG A 166 -20.36 -11.76 0.71
CA ARG A 166 -20.78 -12.36 -0.55
C ARG A 166 -21.41 -13.76 -0.35
N LEU A 167 -22.14 -13.94 0.75
CA LEU A 167 -23.16 -14.98 0.99
C LEU A 167 -24.45 -14.31 1.45
#